data_AF-A0A2U1M988-F1
#
_entry.id   AF-A0A2U1M988-F1
#
_cell.length_a   1.000
_cell.length_b   1.000
_cell.length_c   1.000
_cell.angle_alpha   90.00
_cell.angle_beta   90.00
_cell.angle_gamma   90.00
#
_symmetry.space_group_name_H-M   'P 1'
#
loop_
_entity.id
_entity.type
_entity.pdbx_description
1 polymer ?
#
loop_
_entity_poly.entity_id
_entity_poly.type
_entity_poly.pdbx_seq_one_letter_code
_entity_poly.pdbx_strand_id
1 'polypeptide(L)' 'MERGYVVIDMTSQTGFITVEEGTKGPLMAALLPNDGPSGVYFDETKIAPFSSTYLILKE' A
#
# COMPACT_ATOMS: atom_id res chain seq x y z
N MET A 1 -0.11 1.96 3.25
CA MET A 1 0.01 0.86 2.30
C MET A 1 -1.38 0.47 1.86
N GLU A 2 -1.87 1.08 0.80
CA GLU A 2 -3.04 0.55 0.12
C GLU A 2 -2.58 -0.72 -0.60
N ARG A 3 -2.96 -1.86 -0.06
CA ARG A 3 -2.82 -3.13 -0.77
C ARG A 3 -3.81 -3.04 -1.91
N GLY A 4 -3.34 -2.91 -3.15
CA GLY A 4 -4.19 -3.13 -4.32
C GLY A 4 -4.99 -4.42 -4.14
N TYR A 5 -6.16 -4.54 -4.78
CA TYR A 5 -7.12 -5.61 -4.47
C TYR A 5 -6.61 -7.00 -4.92
N VAL A 6 -5.90 -7.69 -4.03
CA VAL A 6 -5.18 -8.95 -4.31
C VAL A 6 -6.12 -10.15 -4.36
N VAL A 7 -5.95 -11.05 -5.31
CA VAL A 7 -6.66 -12.34 -5.38
C VAL A 7 -6.14 -13.33 -4.34
N ILE A 8 -6.82 -13.40 -3.19
CA ILE A 8 -6.52 -14.34 -2.09
C ILE A 8 -7.79 -14.81 -1.40
N ASP A 9 -7.69 -15.76 -0.47
CA ASP A 9 -8.83 -16.25 0.30
C ASP A 9 -9.55 -15.13 1.07
N MET A 10 -8.80 -14.16 1.61
CA MET A 10 -9.39 -12.98 2.28
C MET A 10 -10.31 -12.16 1.37
N THR A 11 -10.04 -12.16 0.06
CA THR A 11 -10.88 -11.50 -0.95
C THR A 11 -11.80 -12.49 -1.66
N SER A 12 -12.01 -13.71 -1.14
CA SER A 12 -12.82 -14.74 -1.80
C SER A 12 -12.45 -14.98 -3.27
N GLN A 13 -11.16 -14.83 -3.61
CA GLN A 13 -10.64 -14.93 -4.98
C GLN A 13 -11.25 -13.93 -5.99
N THR A 14 -11.85 -12.82 -5.55
CA THR A 14 -12.39 -11.78 -6.43
C THR A 14 -11.43 -10.62 -6.69
N GLY A 15 -10.18 -10.73 -6.24
CA GLY A 15 -9.14 -9.72 -6.45
C GLY A 15 -8.79 -9.51 -7.93
N PHE A 16 -8.25 -8.33 -8.25
CA PHE A 16 -7.83 -7.96 -9.60
C PHE A 16 -6.33 -8.16 -9.86
N ILE A 17 -5.52 -8.24 -8.81
CA ILE A 17 -4.06 -8.38 -8.94
C ILE A 17 -3.55 -9.65 -8.26
N THR A 18 -2.41 -10.15 -8.70
CA THR A 18 -1.77 -11.34 -8.15
C THR A 18 -1.16 -11.10 -6.77
N VAL A 19 -0.92 -12.18 -6.02
CA VAL A 19 -0.17 -12.13 -4.75
C VAL A 19 1.20 -11.49 -4.94
N GLU A 20 1.90 -11.81 -6.03
CA GLU A 20 3.23 -11.24 -6.32
C GLU A 20 3.16 -9.72 -6.51
N GLU A 21 2.17 -9.22 -7.25
CA GLU A 21 2.00 -7.78 -7.44
C GLU A 21 1.63 -7.06 -6.14
N GLY A 22 0.68 -7.61 -5.38
CA GLY A 22 0.23 -7.03 -4.11
C GLY A 22 1.27 -7.08 -2.98
N THR A 23 2.30 -7.91 -3.11
CA THR A 23 3.37 -8.07 -2.12
C THR A 23 4.60 -7.21 -2.38
N LYS A 24 4.63 -6.38 -3.43
CA LYS A 24 5.76 -5.47 -3.69
C LYS A 24 5.91 -4.38 -2.62
N GLY A 25 4.81 -3.72 -2.25
CA GLY A 25 4.81 -2.66 -1.23
C GLY A 25 5.22 -3.13 0.18
N PRO A 26 4.63 -4.20 0.75
CA PRO A 26 5.04 -4.72 2.05
C PRO A 26 6.47 -5.27 2.00
N LEU A 27 6.88 -5.93 0.91
CA LEU A 27 8.23 -6.46 0.76
C LEU A 27 9.26 -5.34 0.76
N MET A 28 9.02 -4.24 0.02
CA MET A 28 9.86 -3.05 0.07
C MET A 28 9.96 -2.49 1.48
N ALA A 29 8.82 -2.34 2.19
CA ALA A 29 8.81 -1.81 3.55
C ALA A 29 9.58 -2.71 4.54
N ALA A 30 9.48 -4.04 4.39
CA ALA A 30 10.21 -5.01 5.21
C ALA A 30 11.72 -5.05 4.93
N LEU A 31 12.13 -4.65 3.72
CA LEU A 31 13.52 -4.64 3.27
C LEU A 31 14.18 -3.24 3.33
N LEU A 32 13.54 -2.27 4.00
CA LEU A 32 14.15 -0.96 4.19
C LEU A 32 15.46 -1.09 5.00
N PRO A 33 16.49 -0.31 4.65
CA PRO A 33 17.71 -0.27 5.46
C PRO A 33 17.40 0.35 6.84
N ASN A 34 18.33 0.20 7.79
CA ASN A 34 18.14 0.68 9.16
C ASN A 34 17.95 2.21 9.25
N ASP A 35 18.48 2.96 8.29
CA ASP A 35 18.31 4.41 8.11
C ASP A 35 17.13 4.76 7.18
N GLY A 36 16.30 3.77 6.84
CA GLY A 36 15.11 3.94 6.03
C GLY A 36 14.00 4.71 6.74
N PRO A 37 13.01 5.21 5.98
CA PRO A 37 11.92 6.00 6.53
C PRO A 37 11.06 5.18 7.51
N SER A 38 10.71 5.79 8.64
CA SER A 38 9.83 5.23 9.65
C SER A 38 8.66 6.17 9.92
N GLY A 39 7.50 5.61 10.33
CA GLY A 39 6.29 6.38 10.62
C GLY A 39 5.61 7.01 9.39
N VAL A 40 5.97 6.58 8.19
CA VAL A 40 5.40 7.09 6.93
C VAL A 40 4.33 6.17 6.36
N TYR A 41 3.43 6.74 5.56
CA TYR A 41 2.47 5.98 4.77
C TYR A 41 3.04 5.76 3.37
N PHE A 42 3.11 4.51 2.95
CA PHE A 42 3.40 4.15 1.56
C PHE A 42 2.10 3.92 0.79
N ASP A 43 1.94 4.53 -0.37
CA ASP A 43 1.00 4.12 -1.41
C ASP A 43 1.79 3.30 -2.45
N GLU A 44 1.44 2.02 -2.57
CA GLU A 44 2.26 1.00 -3.25
C GLU A 44 3.74 1.02 -2.77
N THR A 45 4.64 1.61 -3.56
CA THR A 45 6.09 1.73 -3.30
C THR A 45 6.54 3.18 -3.09
N LYS A 46 5.61 4.14 -3.01
CA LYS A 46 5.89 5.58 -2.89
C LYS A 46 5.38 6.11 -1.56
N ILE A 47 6.11 7.05 -0.95
CA ILE A 47 5.60 7.74 0.24
C ILE A 47 4.48 8.70 -0.21
N ALA A 48 3.35 8.65 0.50
CA ALA A 48 2.19 9.49 0.23
C ALA A 48 1.66 10.11 1.52
N PRO A 49 0.91 11.23 1.45
CA PRO A 49 0.21 11.77 2.60
C PRO A 49 -0.76 10.74 3.20
N PHE A 50 -0.85 10.69 4.52
CA PHE A 50 -1.81 9.82 5.21
C PHE A 50 -3.27 10.22 4.96
N SER A 51 -3.53 11.51 4.71
CA SER A 51 -4.84 12.04 4.39
C SER A 51 -4.78 12.83 3.08
N SER A 52 -5.76 12.59 2.21
CA SER A 52 -5.95 13.38 1.00
C SER A 52 -6.72 14.66 1.35
N THR A 53 -6.06 15.81 1.26
CA THR A 53 -6.72 17.12 1.44
C THR A 53 -7.85 17.33 0.43
N TYR A 54 -7.87 16.59 -0.69
CA TYR A 54 -8.91 16.69 -1.72
C TYR A 54 -10.30 16.23 -1.28
N LEU A 55 -10.43 15.40 -0.24
CA LEU A 55 -11.74 15.02 0.31
C LEU A 55 -12.33 16.11 1.21
N ILE A 56 -11.48 16.93 1.84
CA ILE A 56 -11.90 17.98 2.78
C ILE A 56 -12.34 19.25 2.02
N LEU A 57 -11.96 19.39 0.75
CA LEU A 57 -12.28 20.56 -0.09
C LEU A 57 -13.53 20.36 -0.98
N LYS A 58 -14.30 19.29 -0.76
CA LYS A 58 -15.55 18.99 -1.50
C LYS A 58 -16.81 19.01 -0.63
N GLU A 59 -16.74 19.68 0.53
CA GLU A 59 -17.91 20.06 1.33
C GLU A 59 -18.09 21.58 1.32
#